data_AF-A0A7V6Y635-F1
#
_entry.id   AF-A0A7V6Y635-F1
#
_cell.length_a   1.000
_cell.length_b   1.000
_cell.length_c   1.000
_cell.angle_alpha   90.00
_cell.angle_beta   90.00
_cell.angle_gamma   90.00
#
_symmetry.space_group_name_H-M   'P 1'
#
loop_
_entity.id
_entity.type
_entity.pdbx_description
1 polymer ?
#
loop_
_entity_poly.entity_id
_entity_poly.type
_entity_poly.pdbx_seq_one_letter_code
_entity_poly.pdbx_strand_id
1 'polypeptide(L)'
;MDRLKIYKKETPEGIFYFADLGSELHGRISFRLWVSSHLVERDEYGDEFVSLPARAVIIQTPKGNWVLKPSDNHLTFVVGRECGYRGGSEYKILTPVKTEVPFEVWSSPRGNLGVSRYALVSVQTENMPLKYKWERYGRLYGSKPVGITIVEKDGTTSTIDGVDEIDDIASAFEE
;
A
#
# COMPACT_ATOMS: atom_id res chain seq x y z
N MET A 1 6.48 -1.52 -2.09
CA MET A 1 6.48 -0.08 -2.46
C MET A 1 6.72 0.65 -1.16
N ASP A 2 7.93 1.13 -0.98
CA ASP A 2 8.44 1.42 0.36
C ASP A 2 8.63 2.93 0.57
N ARG A 3 8.41 3.71 -0.50
CA ARG A 3 8.44 5.17 -0.51
C ARG A 3 7.31 5.71 -1.35
N LEU A 4 6.63 6.74 -0.85
CA LEU A 4 5.68 7.54 -1.62
C LEU A 4 6.39 8.78 -2.16
N LYS A 5 6.33 9.01 -3.46
CA LYS A 5 6.82 10.24 -4.07
C LYS A 5 5.89 11.41 -3.71
N ILE A 6 6.47 12.52 -3.29
CA ILE A 6 5.72 13.70 -2.86
C ILE A 6 5.83 14.82 -3.88
N TYR A 7 4.70 15.51 -4.08
CA TYR A 7 4.54 16.67 -4.93
C TYR A 7 4.05 17.86 -4.11
N LYS A 8 4.31 19.07 -4.59
CA LYS A 8 3.91 20.33 -3.95
C LYS A 8 2.82 21.03 -4.74
N LYS A 9 1.91 21.65 -4.01
CA LYS A 9 0.96 22.64 -4.54
C LYS A 9 1.13 23.93 -3.75
N GLU A 10 1.59 24.97 -4.44
CA GLU A 10 1.70 26.30 -3.87
C GLU A 10 0.38 27.05 -4.01
N THR A 11 -0.01 27.73 -2.95
CA THR A 11 -1.20 28.57 -2.88
C THR A 11 -0.88 29.82 -2.06
N PRO A 12 -1.72 30.87 -2.10
CA PRO A 12 -1.54 32.03 -1.22
C PRO A 12 -1.51 31.68 0.28
N GLU A 13 -2.13 30.56 0.66
CA GLU A 13 -2.21 30.08 2.05
C GLU A 13 -0.98 29.24 2.48
N GLY A 14 -0.09 28.91 1.53
CA GLY A 14 1.13 28.14 1.79
C GLY A 14 1.35 26.97 0.83
N ILE A 15 2.30 26.10 1.20
CA ILE A 15 2.70 24.92 0.45
C ILE A 15 1.98 23.69 1.01
N PHE A 16 1.28 22.97 0.13
CA PHE A 16 0.63 21.72 0.46
C PHE A 16 1.32 20.55 -0.23
N TYR A 17 1.60 19.50 0.53
CA TYR A 17 2.24 18.29 0.04
C TYR A 17 1.19 17.23 -0.29
N PHE A 18 1.39 16.48 -1.37
CA PHE A 18 0.51 15.39 -1.75
C PHE A 18 1.25 14.27 -2.49
N ALA A 19 0.69 13.07 -2.46
CA ALA A 19 1.06 11.95 -3.31
C ALA A 19 -0.15 11.58 -4.18
N ASP A 20 0.07 11.43 -5.48
CA ASP A 20 -0.93 10.87 -6.39
C ASP A 20 -0.69 9.36 -6.47
N LEU A 21 -1.69 8.57 -6.06
CA LEU A 21 -1.61 7.11 -5.99
C LEU A 21 -2.48 6.45 -7.04
N GLY A 22 -1.95 5.36 -7.57
CA GLY A 22 -2.55 4.59 -8.64
C GLY A 22 -2.26 5.14 -10.03
N SER A 23 -2.44 4.27 -11.01
CA SER A 23 -2.31 4.53 -12.44
C SER A 23 -3.27 3.60 -13.13
N GLU A 24 -4.55 3.95 -13.14
CA GLU A 24 -5.66 3.23 -13.75
C GLU A 24 -5.63 3.30 -15.29
N LEU A 25 -6.77 3.00 -15.92
CA LEU A 25 -6.98 3.16 -17.35
C LEU A 25 -6.55 4.56 -17.81
N HIS A 26 -5.74 4.58 -18.86
CA HIS A 26 -5.10 5.75 -19.44
C HIS A 26 -4.16 6.52 -18.50
N GLY A 27 -3.62 5.86 -17.47
CA GLY A 27 -2.71 6.48 -16.50
C GLY A 27 -3.42 7.40 -15.51
N ARG A 28 -4.74 7.24 -15.37
CA ARG A 28 -5.53 8.05 -14.44
C ARG A 28 -5.13 7.72 -12.99
N ILE A 29 -4.92 8.75 -12.19
CA ILE A 29 -4.67 8.60 -10.77
C ILE A 29 -5.93 8.07 -10.07
N SER A 30 -5.80 7.06 -9.22
CA SER A 30 -6.93 6.53 -8.42
C SER A 30 -7.39 7.54 -7.39
N PHE A 31 -6.46 8.11 -6.61
CA PHE A 31 -6.75 9.18 -5.69
C PHE A 31 -5.52 10.03 -5.34
N ARG A 32 -5.80 11.24 -4.88
CA ARG A 32 -4.80 12.13 -4.28
C ARG A 32 -4.81 11.98 -2.76
N LEU A 33 -3.65 11.70 -2.19
CA LEU A 33 -3.40 11.70 -0.76
C LEU A 33 -2.70 13.00 -0.37
N TRP A 34 -3.35 13.84 0.44
CA TRP A 34 -2.67 14.97 1.04
C TRP A 34 -1.78 14.52 2.19
N VAL A 35 -0.58 15.08 2.29
CA VAL A 35 0.43 14.61 3.24
C VAL A 35 0.84 15.76 4.16
N SER A 36 0.87 15.50 5.46
CA SER A 36 1.44 16.45 6.42
C SER A 36 2.92 16.67 6.12
N SER A 37 3.37 17.93 6.12
CA SER A 37 4.79 18.29 5.94
C SER A 37 5.73 17.60 6.94
N HIS A 38 5.24 17.24 8.13
CA HIS A 38 6.00 16.54 9.17
C HIS A 38 6.40 15.11 8.80
N LEU A 39 5.75 14.52 7.80
CA LEU A 39 6.06 13.17 7.29
C LEU A 39 7.00 13.21 6.09
N VAL A 40 7.25 14.39 5.52
CA VAL A 40 8.01 14.54 4.29
C VAL A 40 9.50 14.56 4.62
N GLU A 41 10.20 13.58 4.06
CA GLU A 41 11.65 13.43 4.10
C GLU A 41 12.26 13.92 2.78
N ARG A 42 13.57 14.16 2.79
CA ARG A 42 14.36 14.49 1.59
C ARG A 42 15.53 13.55 1.48
N ASP A 43 15.80 13.07 0.28
CA ASP A 43 17.00 12.27 0.02
C ASP A 43 18.22 13.15 -0.29
N GLU A 44 19.35 12.51 -0.55
CA GLU A 44 20.62 13.17 -0.89
C GLU A 44 20.57 13.98 -2.19
N TYR A 45 19.61 13.70 -3.07
CA TYR A 45 19.39 14.42 -4.33
C TYR A 45 18.36 15.54 -4.19
N GLY A 46 17.74 15.67 -3.01
CA GLY A 46 16.72 16.68 -2.70
C GLY A 46 15.31 16.28 -3.11
N ASP A 47 15.09 15.03 -3.56
CA ASP A 47 13.76 14.51 -3.85
C ASP A 47 12.98 14.30 -2.54
N GLU A 48 11.73 14.74 -2.52
CA GLU A 48 10.86 14.63 -1.36
C GLU A 48 10.01 13.36 -1.41
N PHE A 49 9.98 12.64 -0.29
CA PHE A 49 9.27 11.36 -0.18
C PHE A 49 8.71 11.13 1.23
N VAL A 50 7.86 10.12 1.37
CA VAL A 50 7.45 9.55 2.67
C VAL A 50 7.90 8.10 2.71
N SER A 51 8.66 7.72 3.73
CA SER A 51 9.02 6.32 3.99
C SER A 51 7.81 5.53 4.50
N LEU A 52 7.64 4.31 4.02
CA LEU A 52 6.68 3.35 4.54
C LEU A 52 7.41 2.14 5.17
N PRO A 53 6.95 1.65 6.34
CA PRO A 53 5.79 2.14 7.09
C PRO A 53 5.99 3.50 7.74
N ALA A 54 4.94 4.33 7.70
CA ALA A 54 4.93 5.65 8.33
C ALA A 54 4.16 5.62 9.66
N ARG A 55 4.68 6.29 10.69
CA ARG A 55 3.94 6.59 11.94
C ARG A 55 2.86 7.63 11.68
N ALA A 56 1.79 7.17 11.05
CA ALA A 56 0.77 8.01 10.48
C ALA A 56 -0.56 7.26 10.36
N VAL A 57 -1.64 8.04 10.26
CA VAL A 57 -3.00 7.57 10.03
C VAL A 57 -3.60 8.28 8.83
N ILE A 58 -4.32 7.52 8.01
CA ILE A 58 -5.12 8.04 6.90
C ILE A 58 -6.50 8.39 7.44
N ILE A 59 -6.92 9.62 7.19
CA ILE A 59 -8.25 10.11 7.52
C ILE A 59 -8.94 10.65 6.27
N GLN A 60 -10.26 10.52 6.22
CA GLN A 60 -11.07 11.21 5.24
C GLN A 60 -11.60 12.52 5.83
N THR A 61 -11.40 13.62 5.11
CA THR A 61 -12.02 14.90 5.46
C THR A 61 -13.51 14.90 5.17
N PRO A 62 -14.31 15.80 5.77
CA PRO A 62 -15.74 15.93 5.44
C PRO A 62 -16.01 16.23 3.96
N LYS A 63 -15.03 16.81 3.24
CA LYS A 63 -15.09 17.07 1.81
C LYS A 63 -14.69 15.87 0.95
N GLY A 64 -14.42 14.70 1.55
CA GLY A 64 -14.05 13.46 0.85
C GLY A 64 -12.56 13.30 0.54
N ASN A 65 -11.70 14.29 0.80
CA ASN A 65 -10.26 14.18 0.55
C ASN A 65 -9.57 13.27 1.56
N TRP A 66 -8.63 12.45 1.09
CA TRP A 66 -7.74 11.63 1.92
C TRP A 66 -6.54 12.44 2.42
N VAL A 67 -6.21 12.31 3.69
CA VAL A 67 -5.08 12.99 4.33
C VAL A 67 -4.29 12.01 5.18
N LEU A 68 -2.98 11.96 5.00
CA LEU A 68 -2.02 11.25 5.84
C LEU A 68 -1.49 12.20 6.91
N LYS A 69 -1.82 11.92 8.17
CA LYS A 69 -1.40 12.71 9.33
C LYS A 69 -0.48 11.90 10.26
N PRO A 70 0.51 12.53 10.91
CA PRO A 70 1.30 11.89 11.94
C PRO A 70 0.41 11.28 13.03
N SER A 71 0.78 10.10 13.52
CA SER A 71 0.09 9.42 14.61
C SER A 71 1.05 8.50 15.35
N ASP A 72 1.04 8.57 16.68
CA ASP A 72 1.86 7.70 17.52
C ASP A 72 1.27 6.30 17.68
N ASN A 73 -0.05 6.17 17.48
CA ASN A 73 -0.80 4.94 17.74
C ASN A 73 -1.14 4.16 16.46
N HIS A 74 -0.74 4.66 15.29
CA HIS A 74 -1.01 4.02 14.01
C HIS A 74 0.23 3.95 13.13
N LEU A 75 0.30 2.88 12.35
CA LEU A 75 1.26 2.71 11.28
C LEU A 75 0.50 2.61 9.95
N THR A 76 1.02 3.26 8.92
CA THR A 76 0.47 3.20 7.57
C THR A 76 1.40 2.44 6.63
N PHE A 77 0.83 1.52 5.86
CA PHE A 77 1.51 0.62 4.93
C PHE A 77 0.88 0.67 3.54
N VAL A 78 1.64 0.24 2.51
CA VAL A 78 1.05 -0.23 1.24
C VAL A 78 0.91 -1.74 1.33
N VAL A 79 -0.30 -2.25 1.08
CA VAL A 79 -0.60 -3.69 0.96
C VAL A 79 -0.94 -4.03 -0.48
N GLY A 80 -0.70 -5.28 -0.85
CA GLY A 80 -0.98 -5.82 -2.18
C GLY A 80 0.24 -6.46 -2.81
N ARG A 81 0.05 -7.07 -3.98
CA ARG A 81 1.11 -7.78 -4.70
C ARG A 81 1.04 -7.43 -6.18
N GLU A 82 2.19 -7.38 -6.83
CA GLU A 82 2.25 -7.24 -8.29
C GLU A 82 1.60 -8.44 -8.98
N CYS A 83 0.85 -8.15 -10.05
CA CYS A 83 0.22 -9.13 -10.91
C CYS A 83 1.22 -9.86 -11.82
N GLY A 84 0.79 -11.00 -12.39
CA GLY A 84 1.51 -11.62 -13.51
C GLY A 84 1.33 -10.88 -14.82
N TYR A 85 2.16 -11.21 -15.82
CA TYR A 85 2.05 -10.60 -17.15
C TYR A 85 0.70 -10.93 -17.80
N ARG A 86 -0.02 -9.89 -18.25
CA ARG A 86 -1.41 -9.94 -18.76
C ARG A 86 -2.39 -10.60 -17.78
N GLY A 87 -2.25 -10.30 -16.49
CA GLY A 87 -3.17 -10.75 -15.47
C GLY A 87 -3.56 -9.64 -14.52
N GLY A 88 -3.69 -9.96 -13.24
CA GLY A 88 -4.04 -9.00 -12.22
C GLY A 88 -3.76 -9.54 -10.84
N SER A 89 -4.08 -8.76 -9.81
CA SER A 89 -3.93 -9.18 -8.42
C SER A 89 -5.07 -8.67 -7.56
N GLU A 90 -5.29 -9.37 -6.46
CA GLU A 90 -6.22 -9.04 -5.39
C GLU A 90 -5.50 -9.17 -4.05
N TYR A 91 -6.03 -8.49 -3.04
CA TYR A 91 -5.62 -8.69 -1.66
C TYR A 91 -6.83 -8.72 -0.74
N LYS A 92 -6.66 -9.35 0.41
CA LYS A 92 -7.64 -9.40 1.48
C LYS A 92 -6.92 -9.19 2.80
N ILE A 93 -7.27 -8.11 3.49
CA ILE A 93 -6.71 -7.80 4.80
C ILE A 93 -7.32 -8.75 5.84
N LEU A 94 -6.46 -9.33 6.68
CA LEU A 94 -6.84 -10.30 7.70
C LEU A 94 -6.73 -9.70 9.11
N THR A 95 -5.89 -8.67 9.29
CA THR A 95 -5.78 -7.89 10.52
C THR A 95 -6.81 -6.74 10.55
N PRO A 96 -7.41 -6.40 11.71
CA PRO A 96 -8.28 -5.22 11.82
C PRO A 96 -7.56 -3.91 11.50
N VAL A 97 -8.12 -3.12 10.60
CA VAL A 97 -7.56 -1.85 10.13
C VAL A 97 -8.47 -0.68 10.46
N LYS A 98 -7.88 0.50 10.65
CA LYS A 98 -8.61 1.75 10.89
C LYS A 98 -9.18 2.30 9.59
N THR A 99 -8.34 2.32 8.55
CA THR A 99 -8.66 2.88 7.25
C THR A 99 -7.98 2.04 6.18
N GLU A 100 -8.71 1.76 5.09
CA GLU A 100 -8.23 1.09 3.89
C GLU A 100 -8.61 1.97 2.70
N VAL A 101 -7.63 2.32 1.86
CA VAL A 101 -7.84 3.12 0.65
C VAL A 101 -7.27 2.36 -0.55
N PRO A 102 -8.12 1.66 -1.33
CA PRO A 102 -7.69 0.88 -2.48
C PRO A 102 -7.22 1.77 -3.63
N PHE A 103 -6.25 1.28 -4.41
CA PHE A 103 -5.84 1.85 -5.69
C PHE A 103 -5.33 0.77 -6.65
N GLU A 104 -5.33 1.07 -7.94
CA GLU A 104 -4.83 0.18 -8.97
C GLU A 104 -3.58 0.72 -9.64
N VAL A 105 -2.67 -0.16 -10.04
CA VAL A 105 -1.49 0.17 -10.85
C VAL A 105 -1.52 -0.69 -12.09
N TRP A 106 -1.79 -0.05 -13.23
CA TRP A 106 -1.84 -0.71 -14.52
C TRP A 106 -0.43 -0.76 -15.12
N SER A 107 0.05 -1.95 -15.46
CA SER A 107 1.37 -2.14 -16.08
C SER A 107 1.46 -1.57 -17.50
N SER A 108 0.32 -1.17 -18.08
CA SER A 108 0.25 -0.40 -19.32
C SER A 108 -0.92 0.58 -19.26
N PRO A 109 -0.85 1.75 -19.91
CA PRO A 109 -1.96 2.71 -19.91
C PRO A 109 -3.28 2.16 -20.47
N ARG A 110 -3.25 1.05 -21.21
CA ARG A 110 -4.47 0.38 -21.73
C ARG A 110 -4.88 -0.85 -20.93
N GLY A 111 -4.13 -1.23 -19.89
CA GLY A 111 -4.44 -2.37 -18.99
C GLY A 111 -4.14 -3.73 -19.55
N ASN A 112 -3.81 -3.80 -20.85
CA ASN A 112 -3.57 -5.06 -21.55
C ASN A 112 -2.40 -5.88 -21.00
N LEU A 113 -1.47 -5.25 -20.26
CA LEU A 113 -0.32 -5.94 -19.66
C LEU A 113 -0.53 -6.37 -18.20
N GLY A 114 -1.65 -5.98 -17.60
CA GLY A 114 -2.07 -6.40 -16.28
C GLY A 114 -2.38 -5.25 -15.33
N VAL A 115 -3.13 -5.57 -14.27
CA VAL A 115 -3.64 -4.62 -13.29
C VAL A 115 -3.33 -5.13 -11.88
N SER A 116 -2.42 -4.45 -11.19
CA SER A 116 -2.10 -4.79 -9.80
C SER A 116 -2.97 -3.98 -8.84
N ARG A 117 -3.63 -4.63 -7.88
CA ARG A 117 -4.43 -3.96 -6.85
C ARG A 117 -3.65 -3.84 -5.55
N TYR A 118 -3.71 -2.64 -4.98
CA TYR A 118 -3.07 -2.29 -3.73
C TYR A 118 -4.05 -1.53 -2.83
N ALA A 119 -3.67 -1.34 -1.58
CA ALA A 119 -4.27 -0.34 -0.71
C ALA A 119 -3.21 0.38 0.11
N LEU A 120 -3.51 1.62 0.46
CA LEU A 120 -2.92 2.24 1.63
C LEU A 120 -3.78 1.91 2.85
N VAL A 121 -3.12 1.42 3.89
CA VAL A 121 -3.79 0.87 5.07
C VAL A 121 -3.20 1.47 6.34
N SER A 122 -4.05 1.98 7.22
CA SER A 122 -3.65 2.40 8.57
C SER A 122 -4.08 1.37 9.60
N VAL A 123 -3.12 0.84 10.36
CA VAL A 123 -3.28 -0.18 11.39
C VAL A 123 -2.97 0.45 12.74
N GLN A 124 -3.74 0.11 13.77
CA GLN A 124 -3.37 0.47 15.14
C GLN A 124 -2.16 -0.35 15.59
N THR A 125 -1.21 0.27 16.28
CA THR A 125 0.04 -0.39 16.72
C THR A 125 -0.22 -1.61 17.62
N GLU A 126 -1.38 -1.65 18.29
CA GLU A 126 -1.85 -2.77 19.13
C GLU A 126 -2.31 -4.00 18.32
N ASN A 127 -2.79 -3.79 17.08
CA ASN A 127 -3.28 -4.86 16.21
C ASN A 127 -2.18 -5.49 15.34
N MET A 128 -0.93 -5.06 15.51
CA MET A 128 0.21 -5.57 14.74
C MET A 128 0.62 -6.97 15.22
N PRO A 129 1.13 -7.84 14.31
CA PRO A 129 1.53 -7.57 12.93
C PRO A 129 0.36 -7.50 11.94
N LEU A 130 0.57 -6.77 10.82
CA LEU A 130 -0.40 -6.67 9.73
C LEU A 130 -0.32 -7.92 8.86
N LYS A 131 -1.44 -8.62 8.70
CA LYS A 131 -1.57 -9.82 7.88
C LYS A 131 -2.52 -9.55 6.73
N TYR A 132 -2.13 -9.93 5.52
CA TYR A 132 -3.02 -9.92 4.36
C TYR A 132 -2.75 -11.10 3.44
N LYS A 133 -3.82 -11.66 2.90
CA LYS A 133 -3.77 -12.62 1.80
C LYS A 133 -3.66 -11.86 0.50
N TRP A 134 -2.96 -12.41 -0.47
CA TRP A 134 -2.94 -11.91 -1.84
C TRP A 134 -3.11 -13.06 -2.82
N GLU A 135 -3.71 -12.72 -3.95
CA GLU A 135 -3.88 -13.60 -5.09
C GLU A 135 -3.45 -12.85 -6.35
N ARG A 136 -2.78 -13.53 -7.27
CA ARG A 136 -2.33 -12.96 -8.54
C ARG A 136 -2.48 -13.98 -9.66
N TYR A 137 -2.83 -13.47 -10.82
CA TYR A 137 -3.11 -14.24 -12.02
C TYR A 137 -2.33 -13.70 -13.22
N GLY A 138 -2.45 -14.37 -14.37
CA GLY A 138 -1.66 -14.10 -15.58
C GLY A 138 -0.48 -15.05 -15.71
N ARG A 139 0.56 -14.64 -16.45
CA ARG A 139 1.80 -15.43 -16.57
C ARG A 139 2.73 -15.09 -15.41
N LEU A 140 2.89 -16.05 -14.50
CA LEU A 140 3.69 -15.92 -13.28
C LEU A 140 5.11 -16.48 -13.38
N TYR A 141 5.43 -17.12 -14.52
CA TYR A 141 6.77 -17.67 -14.81
C TYR A 141 7.34 -18.54 -13.68
N GLY A 142 6.51 -19.43 -13.13
CA GLY A 142 6.89 -20.33 -12.02
C GLY A 142 6.66 -19.76 -10.62
N SER A 143 6.30 -18.47 -10.49
CA SER A 143 5.95 -17.88 -9.20
C SER A 143 4.56 -18.33 -8.73
N LYS A 144 4.35 -18.40 -7.41
CA LYS A 144 3.10 -18.88 -6.81
C LYS A 144 1.95 -17.86 -6.99
N PRO A 145 0.72 -18.32 -7.28
CA PRO A 145 -0.43 -17.45 -7.54
C PRO A 145 -1.07 -16.88 -6.27
N VAL A 146 -0.88 -17.53 -5.12
CA VAL A 146 -1.51 -17.13 -3.86
C VAL A 146 -0.46 -17.12 -2.75
N GLY A 147 -0.73 -16.38 -1.69
CA GLY A 147 0.05 -16.43 -0.47
C GLY A 147 -0.45 -15.45 0.59
N ILE A 148 0.20 -15.51 1.75
CA ILE A 148 -0.08 -14.62 2.88
C ILE A 148 1.20 -13.87 3.21
N THR A 149 1.07 -12.56 3.38
CA THR A 149 2.17 -11.69 3.82
C THR A 149 1.87 -11.14 5.20
N ILE A 150 2.85 -11.26 6.08
CA ILE A 150 2.88 -10.72 7.43
C ILE A 150 3.89 -9.57 7.43
N VAL A 151 3.46 -8.40 7.90
CA VAL A 151 4.26 -7.17 7.96
C VAL A 151 4.42 -6.76 9.41
N GLU A 152 5.67 -6.69 9.85
CA GLU A 152 6.05 -6.27 11.19
C GLU A 152 6.04 -4.73 11.34
N LYS A 153 6.18 -4.25 12.57
CA LYS A 153 6.13 -2.80 12.90
C LYS A 153 7.21 -1.97 12.22
N ASP A 154 8.36 -2.57 11.96
CA ASP A 154 9.51 -1.96 11.29
C ASP A 154 9.38 -1.98 9.75
N GLY A 155 8.36 -2.66 9.21
CA GLY A 155 8.16 -2.84 7.77
C GLY A 155 8.79 -4.12 7.23
N THR A 156 9.44 -4.93 8.07
CA THR A 156 9.95 -6.24 7.66
C THR A 156 8.80 -7.13 7.23
N THR A 157 8.93 -7.79 6.08
CA THR A 157 7.87 -8.62 5.49
C THR A 157 8.28 -10.08 5.46
N SER A 158 7.39 -10.95 5.94
CA SER A 158 7.50 -12.41 5.85
C SER A 158 6.37 -12.90 4.96
N THR A 159 6.68 -13.61 3.88
CA THR A 159 5.69 -14.11 2.93
C THR A 159 5.71 -15.63 2.91
N ILE A 160 4.52 -16.22 3.00
CA ILE A 160 4.29 -17.66 2.90
C ILE A 160 3.51 -17.89 1.60
N ASP A 161 4.20 -18.45 0.62
CA ASP A 161 3.64 -18.67 -0.70
C ASP A 161 2.84 -19.99 -0.78
N GLY A 162 1.77 -19.99 -1.57
CA GLY A 162 0.97 -21.19 -1.87
C GLY A 162 -0.01 -21.60 -0.77
N VAL A 163 -0.23 -20.73 0.22
CA VAL A 163 -1.19 -20.94 1.31
C VAL A 163 -2.43 -20.08 1.08
N ASP A 164 -3.60 -20.71 1.19
CA ASP A 164 -4.90 -20.06 0.97
C ASP A 164 -5.59 -19.62 2.27
N GLU A 165 -5.30 -20.26 3.41
CA GLU A 165 -5.90 -19.96 4.71
C GLU A 165 -4.83 -19.74 5.80
N ILE A 166 -5.13 -18.89 6.79
CA ILE A 166 -4.21 -18.66 7.92
C ILE A 166 -4.04 -19.94 8.76
N ASP A 167 -5.08 -20.78 8.84
CA ASP A 167 -5.04 -21.98 9.68
C ASP A 167 -3.99 -23.00 9.18
N ASP A 168 -3.73 -23.01 7.87
CA ASP A 168 -2.65 -23.82 7.26
C ASP A 168 -1.25 -23.37 7.69
N ILE A 169 -1.11 -22.12 8.15
CA ILE A 169 0.18 -21.58 8.60
C ILE A 169 0.63 -22.25 9.91
N ALA A 170 -0.29 -22.57 10.82
CA ALA A 170 0.05 -23.23 12.07
C ALA A 170 0.71 -24.60 11.84
N SER A 171 0.27 -25.33 10.81
CA SER A 171 0.83 -26.62 10.42
C SER A 171 2.19 -26.51 9.70
N ALA A 172 2.46 -25.38 9.03
CA ALA A 172 3.70 -25.16 8.29
C ALA A 172 4.91 -24.77 9.16
N PHE A 173 4.68 -24.43 10.43
CA PHE A 173 5.73 -24.08 11.40
C PHE A 173 6.01 -25.19 12.43
N GLU A 174 5.35 -26.36 12.33
CA GLU A 174 5.54 -27.52 13.23
C GLU A 174 6.31 -28.71 12.59
N GLU A 175 6.86 -28.57 11.38
CA GLU A 175 7.76 -29.56 10.74
C GLU A 175 9.24 -29.15 10.73
#